data_AF-A0A7S0J703-F1
#
_entry.id   AF-A0A7S0J703-F1
#
_cell.length_a   1.000
_cell.length_b   1.000
_cell.length_c   1.000
_cell.angle_alpha   90.00
_cell.angle_beta   90.00
_cell.angle_gamma   90.00
#
_symmetry.space_group_name_H-M   'P 1'
#
loop_
_entity.id
_entity.type
_entity.pdbx_description
1 polymer ?
#
loop_
_entity_poly.entity_id
_entity_poly.type
_entity_poly.pdbx_seq_one_letter_code
_entity_poly.pdbx_strand_id
1 'polypeptide(L)'
;FRVDDGAALLHDVQLLRDFFVAADEAGVAHGLPREEVQRCIARLEGLVLLMCRPSSELVLDFQVSVGAAPEWHPTEPLTKYSLARVLLHRRADPVATAFVSENKAQLRSLLAKHRPKLELVKERHSEQILSGF
;
A
#
# COMPACT_ATOMS: atom_id res chain seq x y z
N PHE A 1 11.59 -10.85 1.92
CA PHE A 1 11.28 -9.64 2.69
C PHE A 1 11.64 -9.91 4.13
N ARG A 2 12.82 -9.45 4.53
CA ARG A 2 13.24 -9.39 5.92
C ARG A 2 12.68 -8.09 6.51
N VAL A 3 12.47 -8.04 7.82
CA VAL A 3 11.96 -6.83 8.51
C VAL A 3 12.89 -5.63 8.25
N ASP A 4 14.19 -5.88 8.07
CA ASP A 4 15.23 -4.87 7.81
C ASP A 4 15.16 -4.26 6.40
N ASP A 5 14.50 -4.91 5.43
CA ASP A 5 14.32 -4.37 4.06
C ASP A 5 13.39 -3.15 4.06
N GLY A 6 12.64 -2.95 5.15
CA GLY A 6 11.65 -1.90 5.30
C GLY A 6 12.21 -0.47 5.33
N ALA A 7 13.32 -0.28 6.04
CA ALA A 7 13.94 1.04 6.18
C ALA A 7 14.56 1.52 4.85
N ALA A 8 15.21 0.60 4.13
CA ALA A 8 15.76 0.89 2.80
C ALA A 8 14.64 1.23 1.81
N LEU A 9 13.55 0.46 1.80
CA LEU A 9 12.42 0.74 0.90
C LEU A 9 11.70 2.05 1.25
N LEU A 10 11.60 2.40 2.53
CA LEU A 10 11.03 3.69 2.93
C LEU A 10 11.91 4.86 2.46
N HIS A 11 13.24 4.69 2.54
CA HIS A 11 14.18 5.66 1.98
C HIS A 11 14.03 5.81 0.46
N ASP A 12 13.90 4.70 -0.27
CA ASP A 12 13.66 4.74 -1.73
C ASP A 12 12.36 5.47 -2.08
N VAL A 13 11.30 5.29 -1.28
CA VAL A 13 10.03 6.02 -1.46
C VAL A 13 10.21 7.52 -1.21
N GLN A 14 11.03 7.92 -0.24
CA GLN A 14 11.36 9.33 0.01
C GLN A 14 12.17 9.93 -1.14
N LEU A 15 13.13 9.19 -1.70
CA LEU A 15 13.89 9.63 -2.88
C LEU A 15 12.96 9.84 -4.09
N LEU A 16 11.99 8.95 -4.31
CA LEU A 16 10.98 9.12 -5.36
C LEU A 16 10.17 10.39 -5.15
N ARG A 17 9.72 10.67 -3.92
CA ARG A 17 9.00 11.91 -3.61
C ARG A 17 9.83 13.12 -3.99
N ASP A 18 11.08 13.16 -3.55
CA ASP A 18 11.97 14.30 -3.72
C ASP A 18 12.31 14.54 -5.20
N PHE A 19 12.47 13.45 -5.97
CA PHE A 19 12.61 13.51 -7.43
C PHE A 19 11.38 14.13 -8.10
N PHE A 20 10.16 13.72 -7.73
CA PHE A 20 8.95 14.22 -8.37
C PHE A 20 8.54 15.63 -7.95
N VAL A 21 8.99 16.14 -6.79
CA VAL A 21 8.76 17.54 -6.36
C VAL A 21 9.97 18.43 -6.57
N ALA A 22 10.91 18.01 -7.42
CA ALA A 22 12.18 18.68 -7.61
C ALA A 22 12.00 20.17 -7.92
N ALA A 23 12.83 20.96 -7.24
CA ALA A 23 12.98 22.39 -7.47
C ALA A 23 14.47 22.69 -7.64
N ASP A 24 14.79 23.75 -8.38
CA ASP A 24 16.17 24.21 -8.51
C ASP A 24 16.63 24.98 -7.25
N GLU A 25 17.88 25.42 -7.25
CA GLU A 25 18.49 26.18 -6.15
C GLU A 25 17.79 27.52 -5.87
N ALA A 26 17.05 28.06 -6.84
CA ALA A 26 16.26 29.29 -6.70
C ALA A 26 14.83 29.01 -6.20
N GLY A 27 14.46 27.74 -5.99
CA GLY A 27 13.14 27.32 -5.54
C GLY A 27 12.09 27.24 -6.66
N VAL A 28 12.51 27.31 -7.93
CA VAL A 28 11.60 27.14 -9.07
C VAL A 28 11.26 25.66 -9.21
N ALA A 29 9.96 25.34 -9.23
CA ALA A 29 9.50 23.96 -9.37
C ALA A 29 9.73 23.45 -10.80
N HIS A 30 10.44 22.33 -10.93
CA HIS A 30 10.62 21.58 -12.19
C HIS A 30 9.88 20.24 -12.18
N GLY A 31 9.33 19.87 -11.02
CA GLY A 31 8.54 18.66 -10.81
C GLY A 31 7.03 18.87 -10.86
N LEU A 32 6.31 17.85 -10.39
CA LEU A 32 4.86 17.83 -10.22
C LEU A 32 4.41 18.65 -9.00
N PRO A 33 3.13 19.04 -8.92
CA PRO A 33 2.57 19.69 -7.75
C PRO A 33 2.78 18.88 -6.47
N ARG A 34 3.38 19.50 -5.46
CA ARG A 34 3.76 18.84 -4.19
C ARG A 34 2.60 18.10 -3.54
N GLU A 35 1.40 18.67 -3.55
CA GLU A 35 0.21 18.06 -2.94
C GLU A 35 -0.23 16.77 -3.65
N GLU A 36 -0.08 16.69 -4.97
CA GLU A 36 -0.40 15.50 -5.75
C GLU A 36 0.61 14.38 -5.47
N VAL A 37 1.90 14.72 -5.47
CA VAL A 37 2.97 13.78 -5.15
C VAL A 37 2.82 13.28 -3.72
N GLN A 38 2.54 14.16 -2.75
CA GLN A 38 2.34 13.79 -1.35
C GLN A 38 1.18 12.80 -1.17
N ARG A 39 0.05 12.98 -1.87
CA ARG A 39 -1.07 12.04 -1.81
C ARG A 39 -0.70 10.64 -2.33
N CYS A 40 0.05 10.57 -3.43
CA CYS A 40 0.52 9.31 -4.00
C CYS A 40 1.57 8.62 -3.09
N ILE A 41 2.53 9.40 -2.59
CA ILE A 41 3.63 8.90 -1.76
C ILE A 41 3.12 8.44 -0.39
N ALA A 42 2.20 9.17 0.26
CA ALA A 42 1.66 8.79 1.56
C ALA A 42 1.05 7.39 1.56
N ARG A 43 0.40 7.00 0.45
CA ARG A 43 -0.12 5.64 0.28
C ARG A 43 1.01 4.61 0.19
N LEU A 44 2.04 4.88 -0.60
CA LEU A 44 3.20 3.99 -0.74
C LEU A 44 3.94 3.82 0.59
N GLU A 45 4.23 4.92 1.28
CA GLU A 45 4.85 4.92 2.61
C GLU A 45 4.05 4.07 3.59
N GLY A 46 2.73 4.24 3.63
CA GLY A 46 1.88 3.44 4.50
C GLY A 46 1.87 1.95 4.15
N LEU A 47 1.93 1.59 2.85
CA LEU A 47 2.06 0.19 2.44
C LEU A 47 3.42 -0.39 2.86
N VAL A 48 4.50 0.37 2.71
CA VAL A 48 5.84 -0.04 3.18
C VAL A 48 5.83 -0.26 4.69
N LEU A 49 5.28 0.68 5.46
CA LEU A 49 5.16 0.55 6.91
C LEU A 49 4.37 -0.71 7.31
N LEU A 50 3.28 -1.03 6.60
CA LEU A 50 2.55 -2.28 6.84
C LEU A 50 3.41 -3.53 6.60
N MET A 51 4.26 -3.53 5.57
CA MET A 51 5.18 -4.63 5.31
C MET A 51 6.28 -4.78 6.37
N CYS A 52 6.55 -3.73 7.16
CA CYS A 52 7.55 -3.76 8.24
C CYS A 52 6.99 -4.26 9.57
N ARG A 53 5.68 -4.17 9.78
CA ARG A 53 5.05 -4.51 11.07
C ARG A 53 5.05 -6.01 11.36
N PRO A 54 5.19 -6.45 12.62
CA PRO A 54 5.10 -7.87 12.99
C PRO A 54 3.78 -8.52 12.53
N SER A 55 3.83 -9.79 12.10
CA SER A 55 2.61 -10.47 11.64
C SER A 55 1.58 -10.65 12.74
N SER A 56 2.00 -10.76 14.01
CA SER A 56 1.09 -10.78 15.17
C SER A 56 0.24 -9.51 15.26
N GLU A 57 0.84 -8.34 15.04
CA GLU A 57 0.10 -7.07 15.01
C GLU A 57 -0.82 -6.98 13.80
N LEU A 58 -0.38 -7.42 12.62
CA LEU A 58 -1.22 -7.40 11.42
C LEU A 58 -2.43 -8.34 11.54
N VAL A 59 -2.24 -9.51 12.16
CA VAL A 59 -3.33 -10.44 12.47
C VAL A 59 -4.29 -9.81 13.48
N LEU A 60 -3.76 -9.19 14.54
CA LEU A 60 -4.57 -8.47 15.51
C LEU A 60 -5.38 -7.37 14.83
N ASP A 61 -4.78 -6.54 13.97
CA ASP A 61 -5.48 -5.49 13.25
C ASP A 61 -6.57 -6.04 12.31
N PHE A 62 -6.29 -7.17 11.66
CA PHE A 62 -7.25 -7.83 10.79
C PHE A 62 -8.45 -8.38 11.59
N GLN A 63 -8.19 -9.03 12.74
CA GLN A 63 -9.18 -9.68 13.58
C GLN A 63 -9.99 -8.67 14.42
N VAL A 64 -9.28 -7.80 15.14
CA VAL A 64 -9.86 -6.79 16.04
C VAL A 64 -10.58 -5.71 15.25
N SER A 65 -10.36 -5.61 13.93
CA SER A 65 -11.00 -4.59 13.09
C SER A 65 -10.87 -3.21 13.74
N VAL A 66 -9.66 -2.83 14.20
CA VAL A 66 -9.49 -1.66 15.06
C VAL A 66 -9.97 -0.41 14.31
N GLY A 67 -11.21 0.01 14.59
CA GLY A 67 -11.83 1.28 14.20
C GLY A 67 -12.98 1.20 13.19
N ALA A 68 -12.66 1.35 11.90
CA ALA A 68 -13.61 1.54 10.80
C ALA A 68 -12.92 1.35 9.43
N ALA A 69 -11.77 0.65 9.41
CA ALA A 69 -10.95 0.56 8.21
C ALA A 69 -11.76 -0.05 7.06
N PRO A 70 -11.85 0.63 5.92
CA PRO A 70 -12.64 0.14 4.80
C PRO A 70 -12.07 -1.20 4.33
N GLU A 71 -12.93 -2.06 3.80
CA GLU A 71 -12.46 -3.29 3.17
C GLU A 71 -11.42 -2.99 2.07
N TRP A 72 -11.59 -1.85 1.38
CA TRP A 72 -10.69 -1.33 0.37
C TRP A 72 -10.84 0.19 0.24
N HIS A 73 -9.74 0.89 -0.02
CA HIS A 73 -9.71 2.32 -0.35
C HIS A 73 -8.61 2.59 -1.39
N PRO A 74 -8.80 3.51 -2.35
CA PRO A 74 -7.80 3.82 -3.36
C PRO A 74 -6.61 4.63 -2.81
N THR A 75 -6.74 5.31 -1.68
CA THR A 75 -5.68 6.16 -1.12
C THR A 75 -5.24 5.76 0.28
N GLU A 76 -6.04 4.97 1.02
CA GLU A 76 -5.66 4.57 2.37
C GLU A 76 -4.81 3.29 2.33
N PRO A 77 -3.67 3.27 3.01
CA PRO A 77 -2.80 2.09 3.05
C PRO A 77 -3.36 0.98 3.96
N LEU A 78 -3.92 1.34 5.12
CA LEU A 78 -4.45 0.41 6.12
C LEU A 78 -5.90 0.03 5.78
N THR A 79 -6.04 -1.06 5.02
CA THR A 79 -7.34 -1.65 4.66
C THR A 79 -7.31 -3.14 4.92
N LYS A 80 -8.49 -3.78 5.08
CA LYS A 80 -8.54 -5.25 5.19
C LYS A 80 -7.91 -5.92 3.98
N TYR A 81 -8.08 -5.34 2.79
CA TYR A 81 -7.45 -5.81 1.56
C TYR A 81 -5.92 -5.76 1.63
N SER A 82 -5.33 -4.64 2.06
CA SER A 82 -3.87 -4.50 2.20
C SER A 82 -3.30 -5.49 3.23
N LEU A 83 -3.93 -5.59 4.40
CA LEU A 83 -3.53 -6.52 5.46
C LEU A 83 -3.56 -7.97 4.97
N ALA A 84 -4.65 -8.38 4.30
CA ALA A 84 -4.79 -9.71 3.73
C ALA A 84 -3.68 -10.03 2.73
N ARG A 85 -3.33 -9.07 1.86
CA ARG A 85 -2.23 -9.25 0.91
C ARG A 85 -0.90 -9.45 1.61
N VAL A 86 -0.55 -8.59 2.57
CA VAL A 86 0.71 -8.69 3.29
C VAL A 86 0.82 -10.04 4.00
N LEU A 87 -0.22 -10.46 4.73
CA LEU A 87 -0.24 -11.75 5.42
C LEU A 87 -0.11 -12.93 4.45
N LEU A 88 -0.77 -12.89 3.28
CA LEU A 88 -0.65 -13.94 2.26
C LEU A 88 0.74 -14.03 1.62
N HIS A 89 1.49 -12.93 1.57
CA HIS A 89 2.84 -12.90 1.01
C HIS A 89 3.92 -13.35 2.01
N ARG A 90 3.63 -13.37 3.31
CA ARG A 90 4.57 -13.77 4.38
C ARG A 90 4.62 -15.27 4.65
N ARG A 91 4.90 -16.06 3.61
CA ARG A 91 4.95 -17.53 3.69
C ARG A 91 6.03 -18.10 4.61
N ALA A 92 7.03 -17.30 4.95
CA ALA A 92 8.12 -17.70 5.87
C ALA A 92 7.82 -17.36 7.34
N ASP A 93 6.74 -16.62 7.63
CA ASP A 93 6.35 -16.26 8.98
C ASP A 93 5.34 -17.29 9.52
N PRO A 94 5.63 -17.97 10.65
CA PRO A 94 4.74 -18.96 11.24
C PRO A 94 3.38 -18.41 11.64
N VAL A 95 3.32 -17.18 12.17
CA VAL A 95 2.09 -16.52 12.61
C VAL A 95 1.20 -16.21 11.41
N ALA A 96 1.79 -15.63 10.35
CA ALA A 96 1.06 -15.36 9.11
C ALA A 96 0.56 -16.67 8.46
N THR A 97 1.38 -17.73 8.49
CA THR A 97 1.03 -19.03 7.92
C THR A 97 -0.13 -19.69 8.65
N ALA A 98 -0.10 -19.72 9.99
CA ALA A 98 -1.20 -20.24 10.81
C ALA A 98 -2.49 -19.47 10.53
N PHE A 99 -2.43 -18.14 10.57
CA PHE A 99 -3.57 -17.28 10.30
C PHE A 99 -4.16 -17.51 8.89
N VAL A 100 -3.32 -17.58 7.85
CA VAL A 100 -3.75 -17.83 6.48
C VAL A 100 -4.40 -19.21 6.32
N SER A 101 -3.88 -20.22 7.02
CA SER A 101 -4.47 -21.57 7.00
C SER A 101 -5.90 -21.56 7.55
N GLU A 102 -6.11 -20.90 8.68
CA GLU A 102 -7.41 -20.79 9.35
C GLU A 102 -8.41 -19.90 8.59
N ASN A 103 -7.92 -18.84 7.93
CA ASN A 103 -8.77 -17.80 7.32
C ASN A 103 -8.79 -17.83 5.78
N LYS A 104 -8.28 -18.91 5.17
CA LYS A 104 -8.03 -19.01 3.72
C LYS A 104 -9.23 -18.63 2.85
N ALA A 105 -10.42 -19.09 3.21
CA ALA A 105 -11.64 -18.83 2.45
C ALA A 105 -12.03 -17.35 2.50
N GLN A 106 -11.98 -16.75 3.69
CA GLN A 106 -12.28 -15.33 3.90
C GLN A 106 -11.29 -14.44 3.14
N LEU A 107 -9.99 -14.73 3.24
CA LEU A 107 -8.96 -13.96 2.54
C LEU A 107 -9.12 -14.04 1.02
N ARG A 108 -9.39 -15.22 0.47
CA ARG A 108 -9.65 -15.38 -0.97
C ARG A 108 -10.89 -14.63 -1.43
N SER A 109 -11.99 -14.69 -0.67
CA SER A 109 -13.23 -13.98 -0.97
C SER A 109 -13.00 -12.46 -0.99
N LEU A 110 -12.32 -11.93 0.03
CA LEU A 110 -11.96 -10.52 0.11
C LEU A 110 -11.10 -10.08 -1.09
N LEU A 111 -10.08 -10.86 -1.45
CA LEU A 111 -9.24 -10.52 -2.61
C LEU A 111 -10.01 -10.57 -3.94
N ALA A 112 -10.88 -11.57 -4.12
CA ALA A 112 -11.69 -11.70 -5.32
C ALA A 112 -12.67 -10.52 -5.48
N LYS A 113 -13.31 -10.08 -4.39
CA LYS A 113 -14.26 -8.95 -4.37
C LYS A 113 -13.65 -7.64 -4.89
N HIS A 114 -12.37 -7.41 -4.63
CA HIS A 114 -11.70 -6.15 -4.97
C HIS A 114 -10.73 -6.24 -6.15
N ARG A 115 -10.51 -7.43 -6.72
CA ARG A 115 -9.70 -7.61 -7.95
C ARG A 115 -10.24 -6.81 -9.15
N PRO A 116 -11.56 -6.77 -9.45
CA PRO A 116 -12.08 -5.98 -10.57
C PRO A 116 -11.90 -4.47 -10.37
N LYS A 117 -11.92 -3.99 -9.12
CA LYS A 117 -11.75 -2.57 -8.80
C LYS A 117 -10.32 -2.07 -9.10
N LEU A 118 -9.32 -2.95 -9.08
CA LEU A 118 -7.95 -2.61 -9.48
C LEU A 118 -7.82 -2.45 -11.00
N GLU A 119 -8.49 -3.30 -11.78
CA GLU A 119 -8.48 -3.16 -13.25
C GLU A 119 -9.18 -1.88 -13.69
N LEU A 120 -10.30 -1.51 -13.05
CA LEU A 120 -10.98 -0.24 -13.29
C LEU A 120 -10.14 1.00 -12.93
N VAL A 121 -9.33 0.93 -11.86
CA VAL A 121 -8.40 2.04 -11.52
C VAL A 121 -7.30 2.15 -12.57
N LYS A 122 -6.76 1.03 -13.06
CA LYS A 122 -5.77 1.03 -14.14
C LYS A 122 -6.34 1.63 -15.42
N GLU A 123 -7.56 1.27 -15.80
CA GLU A 123 -8.23 1.77 -17.01
C GLU A 123 -8.46 3.29 -16.93
N ARG A 124 -9.05 3.79 -15.83
CA ARG A 124 -9.29 5.23 -15.65
C ARG A 124 -8.02 6.08 -15.62
N HIS A 125 -6.95 5.58 -15.00
CA HIS A 125 -5.67 6.30 -14.97
C HIS A 125 -5.00 6.28 -16.35
N SER A 126 -5.17 5.20 -17.13
CA SER A 126 -4.65 5.13 -18.51
C SER A 126 -5.36 6.15 -19.42
N GLU A 127 -6.68 6.30 -19.27
CA GLU A 127 -7.45 7.29 -20.04
C GLU A 127 -7.12 8.73 -19.64
N GLN A 128 -6.93 9.01 -18.34
CA GLN A 128 -6.57 10.37 -17.86
C GLN A 128 -5.17 10.80 -18.29
N ILE A 129 -4.21 9.88 -18.32
CA ILE A 129 -2.86 10.18 -18.84
C ILE A 129 -2.95 10.48 -20.34
N LEU A 130 -3.75 9.73 -21.10
CA LEU A 130 -3.91 9.93 -22.55
C LEU A 130 -4.74 11.17 -22.93
N SER A 131 -5.59 11.68 -22.03
CA SER A 131 -6.38 12.91 -22.27
C SER A 131 -5.70 14.20 -21.80
N GLY A 132 -4.58 14.09 -21.07
CA GLY A 132 -3.82 15.20 -20.52
C GLY A 132 -2.54 15.57 -21.29
N PHE A 133 -2.30 14.93 -22.44
CA PHE A 133 -1.24 15.24 -23.39
C PHE A 133 -1.81 15.79 -24.70
#